data_AF-T1ILM0-F1
#
_entry.id   AF-T1ILM0-F1
#
_cell.length_a   1.000
_cell.length_b   1.000
_cell.length_c   1.000
_cell.angle_alpha   90.00
_cell.angle_beta   90.00
_cell.angle_gamma   90.00
#
_symmetry.space_group_name_H-M   'P 1'
#
loop_
_entity.id
_entity.type
_entity.pdbx_description
1 polymer ?
#
loop_
_entity_poly.entity_id
_entity_poly.type
_entity_poly.pdbx_seq_one_letter_code
_entity_poly.pdbx_strand_id
1 'polypeptide(L)'
;MRQVDLRRKGDATSFLTILKNGCGPNFVLNRKKTFIQMIKSQGETFWFRFWLSFCFQPAYDPLECTQRNNRIIQHLWYENIHENVLQVPHETAALFCVDVAVCSLLKTIQLGRLLETSTLKIYDEINLLAAENALESYEKEYMIQPNAYFSMAFGVALCEVFCKWLNAKDVVTNDAASYWVIPSAYLNTKFIPEYLEMYMACKWRDRLFTLLDVSADQVPWLVRLLQEMQIYNFHFDFANQIQMVTFNDTPWEKKMKKRTISFTRHTMEILKEKIQTKDEISYLSQKSMEISSTSRITCIKQNYLIRKFFATKHEEAGKLIK
;
A
#
# COMPACT_ATOMS: atom_id res chain seq x y z
N MET A 1 -15.52 16.28 20.84
CA MET A 1 -14.83 15.22 20.07
C MET A 1 -13.42 15.09 20.65
N ARG A 2 -12.87 13.89 20.77
CA ARG A 2 -11.47 13.73 21.18
C ARG A 2 -10.56 14.03 20.00
N GLN A 3 -9.70 15.03 20.14
CA GLN A 3 -8.82 15.47 19.07
C GLN A 3 -7.47 14.74 19.17
N VAL A 4 -7.13 13.98 18.12
CA VAL A 4 -5.88 13.22 18.08
C VAL A 4 -4.80 14.05 17.42
N ASP A 5 -3.68 14.26 18.12
CA ASP A 5 -2.51 14.93 17.55
C ASP A 5 -1.83 14.04 16.49
N LEU A 6 -1.97 14.41 15.23
CA LEU A 6 -1.36 13.75 14.08
C LEU A 6 0.09 14.20 13.86
N ARG A 7 0.56 15.24 14.56
CA ARG A 7 1.96 15.66 14.47
C ARG A 7 2.86 14.58 15.08
N ARG A 8 3.95 14.25 14.38
CA ARG A 8 5.02 13.41 14.94
C ARG A 8 5.94 14.25 15.81
N LYS A 9 6.29 13.74 16.99
CA LYS A 9 7.28 14.35 17.89
C LYS A 9 8.56 13.53 17.81
N GLY A 10 9.61 14.12 17.23
CA GLY A 10 10.91 13.47 17.04
C GLY A 10 10.89 12.36 15.98
N ASP A 11 11.91 11.52 16.01
CA ASP A 11 12.20 10.52 14.97
C ASP A 11 11.55 9.15 15.23
N ALA A 12 10.70 9.03 16.26
CA ALA A 12 10.04 7.78 16.58
C ALA A 12 8.97 7.44 15.52
N THR A 13 9.17 6.33 14.82
CA THR A 13 8.18 5.79 13.89
C THR A 13 6.92 5.34 14.64
N SER A 14 5.79 5.26 13.93
CA SER A 14 4.55 4.71 14.50
C SER A 14 4.76 3.29 15.02
N PHE A 15 5.60 2.50 14.34
CA PHE A 15 5.96 1.15 14.78
C PHE A 15 6.65 1.14 16.15
N LEU A 16 7.69 1.97 16.33
CA LEU A 16 8.37 2.11 17.62
C LEU A 16 7.42 2.61 18.72
N THR A 17 6.51 3.52 18.35
CA THR A 17 5.52 4.06 19.28
C THR A 17 4.56 2.98 19.78
N ILE A 18 4.06 2.10 18.90
CA ILE A 18 3.14 1.04 19.32
C ILE A 18 3.83 -0.05 20.14
N LEU A 19 5.12 -0.32 19.88
CA LEU A 19 5.91 -1.25 20.68
C LEU A 19 6.11 -0.69 22.09
N LYS A 20 6.55 0.58 22.19
CA LYS A 20 6.79 1.26 23.47
C LYS A 20 5.53 1.34 24.33
N ASN A 21 4.39 1.62 23.71
CA ASN A 21 3.11 1.83 24.42
C ASN A 21 2.28 0.54 24.56
N GLY A 22 2.72 -0.58 24.01
CA GLY A 22 1.99 -1.86 24.04
C GLY A 22 0.62 -1.79 23.34
N CYS A 23 0.46 -0.94 22.33
CA CYS A 23 -0.84 -0.63 21.72
C CYS A 23 -1.04 -1.21 20.30
N GLY A 24 -0.44 -2.36 20.02
CA GLY A 24 -0.55 -3.06 18.74
C GLY A 24 -1.87 -3.84 18.50
N PRO A 25 -1.87 -4.85 17.62
CA PRO A 25 -3.09 -5.55 17.17
C PRO A 25 -3.94 -6.14 18.29
N ASN A 26 -3.31 -6.81 19.26
CA ASN A 26 -4.02 -7.40 20.39
C ASN A 26 -4.70 -6.34 21.26
N PHE A 27 -4.08 -5.16 21.37
CA PHE A 27 -4.67 -4.02 22.07
C PHE A 27 -5.94 -3.52 21.39
N VAL A 28 -5.92 -3.45 20.04
CA VAL A 28 -7.09 -3.11 19.21
C VAL A 28 -8.17 -4.19 19.32
N LEU A 29 -7.81 -5.47 19.19
CA LEU A 29 -8.75 -6.60 19.31
C LEU A 29 -9.51 -6.58 20.62
N ASN A 30 -8.79 -6.43 21.74
CA ASN A 30 -9.38 -6.39 23.08
C ASN A 30 -10.28 -5.15 23.29
N ARG A 31 -10.19 -4.14 22.42
CA ARG A 31 -10.97 -2.90 22.47
C ARG A 31 -11.71 -2.62 21.15
N LYS A 32 -12.07 -3.68 20.41
CA LYS A 32 -12.60 -3.57 19.04
C LYS A 32 -13.79 -2.61 18.92
N LYS A 33 -14.74 -2.66 19.86
CA LYS A 33 -15.91 -1.75 19.86
C LYS A 33 -15.48 -0.27 19.99
N THR A 34 -14.56 0.01 20.90
CA THR A 34 -14.00 1.35 21.14
C THR A 34 -13.16 1.83 19.95
N PHE A 35 -12.40 0.94 19.31
CA PHE A 35 -11.68 1.24 18.07
C PHE A 35 -12.65 1.63 16.94
N ILE A 36 -13.71 0.84 16.72
CA ILE A 36 -14.76 1.16 15.74
C ILE A 36 -15.40 2.51 16.07
N GLN A 37 -15.68 2.78 17.34
CA GLN A 37 -16.23 4.07 17.77
C GLN A 37 -15.29 5.23 17.45
N MET A 38 -13.97 5.07 17.64
CA MET A 38 -13.00 6.08 17.19
C MET A 38 -13.19 6.36 15.69
N ILE A 39 -13.18 5.33 14.84
CA ILE A 39 -13.34 5.48 13.39
C ILE A 39 -14.59 6.30 13.04
N LYS A 40 -15.73 5.95 13.64
CA LYS A 40 -17.01 6.63 13.41
C LYS A 40 -17.07 8.04 13.98
N SER A 41 -16.38 8.28 15.09
CA SER A 41 -16.44 9.56 15.80
C SER A 41 -15.59 10.65 15.16
N GLN A 42 -14.60 10.27 14.35
CA GLN A 42 -13.72 11.21 13.65
C GLN A 42 -14.34 11.59 12.29
N GLY A 43 -14.34 12.88 11.96
CA GLY A 43 -14.93 13.38 10.72
C GLY A 43 -14.06 13.11 9.48
N GLU A 44 -14.63 13.32 8.29
CA GLU A 44 -13.94 13.16 6.99
C GLU A 44 -12.61 13.91 6.93
N THR A 45 -12.60 15.17 7.37
CA THR A 45 -11.40 16.03 7.39
C THR A 45 -10.27 15.41 8.21
N PHE A 46 -10.58 14.78 9.35
CA PHE A 46 -9.57 14.11 10.17
C PHE A 46 -8.96 12.92 9.41
N TRP A 47 -9.80 12.06 8.83
CA TRP A 47 -9.34 10.88 8.10
C TRP A 47 -8.55 11.24 6.85
N PHE A 48 -8.94 12.32 6.16
CA PHE A 48 -8.19 12.85 5.03
C PHE A 48 -6.79 13.29 5.46
N ARG A 49 -6.69 14.08 6.54
CA ARG A 49 -5.42 14.57 7.07
C ARG A 49 -4.54 13.44 7.60
N PHE A 50 -5.12 12.44 8.24
CA PHE A 50 -4.42 11.22 8.66
C PHE A 50 -3.86 10.45 7.46
N TRP A 51 -4.70 10.19 6.44
CA TRP A 51 -4.28 9.52 5.21
C TRP A 51 -3.15 10.26 4.52
N LEU A 52 -3.27 11.58 4.35
CA LEU A 52 -2.24 12.39 3.73
C LEU A 52 -0.94 12.37 4.54
N SER A 53 -1.02 12.47 5.86
CA SER A 53 0.15 12.38 6.74
C SER A 53 0.84 11.02 6.61
N PHE A 54 0.06 9.94 6.51
CA PHE A 54 0.58 8.59 6.25
C PHE A 54 1.25 8.47 4.87
N CYS A 55 0.73 9.14 3.84
CA CYS A 55 1.36 9.17 2.53
C CYS A 55 2.78 9.78 2.57
N PHE A 56 2.95 10.90 3.29
CA PHE A 56 4.25 11.56 3.40
C PHE A 56 5.23 10.90 4.36
N GLN A 57 4.71 10.28 5.41
CA GLN A 57 5.52 9.72 6.48
C GLN A 57 4.95 8.35 6.88
N PRO A 58 5.21 7.30 6.07
CA PRO A 58 4.76 5.96 6.41
C PRO A 58 5.28 5.56 7.80
N ALA A 59 4.55 4.68 8.46
CA ALA A 59 4.82 4.19 9.81
C ALA A 59 6.07 3.29 9.95
N TYR A 60 6.70 2.90 8.83
CA TYR A 60 7.64 1.78 8.76
C TYR A 60 8.76 2.04 7.73
N ASP A 61 10.02 2.06 8.17
CA ASP A 61 11.19 2.46 7.36
C ASP A 61 11.43 1.65 6.08
N PRO A 62 11.21 0.31 6.04
CA PRO A 62 11.35 -0.45 4.80
C PRO A 62 10.42 0.01 3.66
N LEU A 63 9.30 0.66 3.99
CA LEU A 63 8.44 1.27 2.97
C LEU A 63 9.08 2.50 2.34
N GLU A 64 9.95 3.23 3.04
CA GLU A 64 10.62 4.40 2.46
C GLU A 64 11.51 3.96 1.26
N CYS A 65 12.18 2.82 1.39
CA CYS A 65 12.93 2.19 0.30
C CYS A 65 12.01 1.72 -0.85
N THR A 66 10.84 1.14 -0.54
CA THR A 66 9.89 0.72 -1.58
C THR A 66 9.23 1.90 -2.29
N GLN A 67 8.87 2.95 -1.56
CA GLN A 67 8.27 4.18 -2.09
C GLN A 67 9.19 4.89 -3.08
N ARG A 68 10.49 4.99 -2.77
CA ARG A 68 11.48 5.58 -3.68
C ARG A 68 11.62 4.79 -4.99
N ASN A 69 11.40 3.47 -4.94
CA ASN A 69 11.65 2.59 -6.07
C ASN A 69 10.40 2.24 -6.90
N ASN A 70 9.17 2.42 -6.37
CA ASN A 70 7.95 2.12 -7.11
C ASN A 70 6.77 3.05 -6.77
N ARG A 71 6.77 4.23 -7.40
CA ARG A 71 5.71 5.24 -7.23
C ARG A 71 4.33 4.75 -7.65
N ILE A 72 4.21 3.93 -8.71
CA ILE A 72 2.90 3.42 -9.18
C ILE A 72 2.21 2.59 -8.10
N ILE A 73 2.95 1.65 -7.52
CA ILE A 73 2.41 0.78 -6.47
C ILE A 73 2.01 1.62 -5.25
N GLN A 74 2.81 2.61 -4.89
CA GLN A 74 2.49 3.55 -3.82
C GLN A 74 1.16 4.28 -4.11
N HIS A 75 0.94 4.77 -5.34
CA HIS A 75 -0.30 5.44 -5.72
C HIS A 75 -1.52 4.52 -5.68
N LEU A 76 -1.40 3.29 -6.21
CA LEU A 76 -2.45 2.27 -6.12
C LEU A 76 -2.87 2.03 -4.67
N TRP A 77 -1.91 2.07 -3.74
CA TRP A 77 -2.18 1.92 -2.32
C TRP A 77 -2.87 3.12 -1.70
N TYR A 78 -2.43 4.33 -2.04
CA TYR A 78 -3.07 5.55 -1.55
C TYR A 78 -4.50 5.66 -2.04
N GLU A 79 -4.76 5.30 -3.30
CA GLU A 79 -6.11 5.20 -3.85
C GLU A 79 -6.92 4.12 -3.15
N ASN A 80 -6.38 2.90 -2.97
CA ASN A 80 -7.10 1.84 -2.27
C ASN A 80 -7.48 2.22 -0.83
N ILE A 81 -6.58 2.86 -0.09
CA ILE A 81 -6.88 3.35 1.27
C ILE A 81 -7.95 4.44 1.21
N HIS A 82 -7.82 5.39 0.29
CA HIS A 82 -8.81 6.45 0.12
C HIS A 82 -10.20 5.87 -0.20
N GLU A 83 -10.30 4.95 -1.15
CA GLU A 83 -11.57 4.33 -1.53
C GLU A 83 -12.21 3.56 -0.38
N ASN A 84 -11.42 2.83 0.42
CA ASN A 84 -11.94 2.01 1.51
C ASN A 84 -12.12 2.74 2.85
N VAL A 85 -11.57 3.95 3.01
CA VAL A 85 -11.65 4.71 4.28
C VAL A 85 -12.45 6.00 4.14
N LEU A 86 -12.31 6.71 3.01
CA LEU A 86 -12.85 8.06 2.83
C LEU A 86 -14.09 8.10 1.92
N GLN A 87 -14.29 7.09 1.06
CA GLN A 87 -15.40 7.07 0.09
C GLN A 87 -16.53 6.09 0.43
N VAL A 88 -16.38 5.33 1.52
CA VAL A 88 -17.39 4.36 1.96
C VAL A 88 -18.06 4.81 3.27
N PRO A 89 -19.26 4.29 3.59
CA PRO A 89 -19.90 4.53 4.87
C PRO A 89 -18.99 4.16 6.05
N HIS A 90 -19.14 4.86 7.17
CA HIS A 90 -18.27 4.70 8.34
C HIS A 90 -18.23 3.26 8.88
N GLU A 91 -19.32 2.50 8.78
CA GLU A 91 -19.38 1.08 9.13
C GLU A 91 -18.39 0.24 8.31
N THR A 92 -18.39 0.44 6.99
CA THR A 92 -17.50 -0.27 6.06
C THR A 92 -16.05 0.14 6.27
N ALA A 93 -15.80 1.45 6.42
CA ALA A 93 -14.46 1.96 6.72
C ALA A 93 -13.92 1.38 8.04
N ALA A 94 -14.76 1.28 9.08
CA ALA A 94 -14.35 0.73 10.36
C ALA A 94 -14.01 -0.77 10.27
N LEU A 95 -14.78 -1.55 9.50
CA LEU A 95 -14.48 -2.96 9.26
C LEU A 95 -13.16 -3.13 8.50
N PHE A 96 -12.95 -2.34 7.44
CA PHE A 96 -11.69 -2.31 6.72
C PHE A 96 -10.52 -1.97 7.64
N CYS A 97 -10.63 -0.91 8.45
CA CYS A 97 -9.58 -0.50 9.38
C CYS A 97 -9.28 -1.57 10.44
N VAL A 98 -10.29 -2.29 10.93
CA VAL A 98 -10.08 -3.41 11.85
C VAL A 98 -9.34 -4.55 11.14
N ASP A 99 -9.75 -4.91 9.92
CA ASP A 99 -9.08 -5.98 9.16
C ASP A 99 -7.61 -5.63 8.91
N VAL A 100 -7.32 -4.39 8.49
CA VAL A 100 -5.95 -3.95 8.27
C VAL A 100 -5.13 -3.87 9.57
N ALA A 101 -5.68 -3.31 10.64
CA ALA A 101 -4.99 -3.19 11.92
C ALA A 101 -4.75 -4.54 12.62
N VAL A 102 -5.61 -5.53 12.38
CA VAL A 102 -5.57 -6.83 13.05
C VAL A 102 -4.99 -7.91 12.14
N CYS A 103 -5.63 -8.15 11.00
CA CYS A 103 -5.30 -9.28 10.14
C CYS A 103 -3.98 -9.08 9.42
N SER A 104 -3.67 -7.87 8.93
CA SER A 104 -2.38 -7.63 8.25
C SER A 104 -1.21 -7.75 9.23
N LEU A 105 -1.34 -7.14 10.41
CA LEU A 105 -0.28 -7.19 11.43
C LEU A 105 -0.10 -8.57 12.08
N LEU A 106 -1.19 -9.28 12.41
CA LEU A 106 -1.08 -10.61 13.00
C LEU A 106 -0.51 -11.63 12.02
N LYS A 107 -0.87 -11.56 10.73
CA LYS A 107 -0.26 -12.40 9.70
C LYS A 107 1.24 -12.16 9.61
N THR A 108 1.69 -10.91 9.66
CA THR A 108 3.13 -10.60 9.66
C THR A 108 3.84 -11.07 10.93
N ILE A 109 3.24 -10.89 12.12
CA ILE A 109 3.81 -11.33 13.40
C ILE A 109 3.88 -12.86 13.49
N GLN A 110 2.82 -13.56 13.06
CA GLN A 110 2.80 -15.03 13.01
C GLN A 110 3.89 -15.56 12.08
N LEU A 111 4.10 -14.91 10.92
CA LEU A 111 5.19 -15.28 10.02
C LEU A 111 6.57 -15.02 10.65
N GLY A 112 6.75 -13.87 11.29
CA GLY A 112 7.99 -13.53 11.99
C GLY A 112 8.32 -14.53 13.10
N ARG A 113 7.31 -14.98 13.86
CA ARG A 113 7.48 -16.02 14.90
C ARG A 113 7.80 -17.39 14.34
N LEU A 114 7.19 -17.77 13.21
CA LEU A 114 7.55 -19.02 12.52
C LEU A 114 9.03 -19.00 12.13
N LEU A 115 9.53 -17.86 11.65
CA LEU A 115 10.94 -17.66 11.31
C LEU A 115 11.86 -17.65 12.55
N GLU A 116 11.44 -17.03 13.66
CA GLU A 116 12.20 -17.06 14.91
C GLU A 116 12.31 -18.49 15.47
N THR A 117 11.22 -19.27 15.44
CA THR A 117 11.24 -20.67 15.88
C THR A 117 12.07 -21.59 14.98
N SER A 118 12.23 -21.27 13.70
CA SER A 118 13.18 -21.98 12.83
C SER A 118 14.62 -21.52 13.06
N THR A 119 14.87 -20.25 13.43
CA THR A 119 16.23 -19.79 13.78
C THR A 119 16.71 -20.24 15.18
N LEU A 120 15.82 -20.33 16.18
CA LEU A 120 16.19 -20.68 17.57
C LEU A 120 16.41 -22.18 17.79
N LYS A 121 16.00 -23.04 16.86
CA LYS A 121 16.25 -24.49 16.94
C LYS A 121 17.52 -24.95 16.23
N ILE A 122 18.28 -24.03 15.64
CA ILE A 122 19.26 -24.42 14.64
C ILE A 122 20.56 -23.61 14.76
N TYR A 123 21.43 -24.09 15.64
CA TYR A 123 22.85 -23.70 15.72
C TYR A 123 23.73 -24.79 15.06
N ASP A 124 23.43 -25.13 13.80
CA ASP A 124 24.30 -25.94 12.95
C ASP A 124 24.52 -25.20 11.61
N GLU A 125 25.77 -25.07 11.18
CA GLU A 125 26.24 -24.28 10.02
C GLU A 125 25.52 -24.57 8.69
N ILE A 126 24.89 -25.75 8.56
CA ILE A 126 24.10 -26.16 7.37
C ILE A 126 22.83 -25.31 7.20
N ASN A 127 22.38 -24.60 8.23
CA ASN A 127 21.11 -23.87 8.21
C ASN A 127 21.23 -22.35 8.18
N LEU A 128 22.44 -21.80 8.21
CA LEU A 128 22.61 -20.37 7.92
C LEU A 128 22.17 -20.09 6.47
N LEU A 129 22.55 -20.96 5.54
CA LEU A 129 22.10 -20.93 4.15
C LEU A 129 20.58 -21.17 4.03
N ALA A 130 19.99 -22.00 4.88
CA ALA A 130 18.53 -22.24 4.89
C ALA A 130 17.75 -21.05 5.47
N ALA A 131 18.29 -20.38 6.50
CA ALA A 131 17.73 -19.16 7.07
C ALA A 131 17.90 -17.97 6.12
N GLU A 132 19.06 -17.85 5.44
CA GLU A 132 19.29 -16.87 4.38
C GLU A 132 18.39 -17.13 3.18
N ASN A 133 18.24 -18.38 2.74
CA ASN A 133 17.30 -18.74 1.68
C ASN A 133 15.83 -18.54 2.10
N ALA A 134 15.49 -18.75 3.37
CA ALA A 134 14.14 -18.49 3.90
C ALA A 134 13.87 -16.99 4.01
N LEU A 135 14.86 -16.19 4.42
CA LEU A 135 14.80 -14.73 4.44
C LEU A 135 14.75 -14.17 3.02
N GLU A 136 15.54 -14.72 2.08
CA GLU A 136 15.53 -14.32 0.67
C GLU A 136 14.26 -14.80 -0.04
N SER A 137 13.72 -15.96 0.30
CA SER A 137 12.41 -16.45 -0.18
C SER A 137 11.27 -15.64 0.44
N TYR A 138 11.40 -15.19 1.70
CA TYR A 138 10.48 -14.28 2.36
C TYR A 138 10.54 -12.90 1.70
N GLU A 139 11.72 -12.34 1.49
CA GLU A 139 11.90 -11.11 0.72
C GLU A 139 11.32 -11.29 -0.69
N LYS A 140 11.55 -12.40 -1.39
CA LYS A 140 10.93 -12.65 -2.70
C LYS A 140 9.41 -12.75 -2.61
N GLU A 141 8.84 -13.54 -1.71
CA GLU A 141 7.39 -13.77 -1.61
C GLU A 141 6.62 -12.53 -1.09
N TYR A 142 7.20 -11.78 -0.16
CA TYR A 142 6.63 -10.53 0.36
C TYR A 142 6.96 -9.31 -0.52
N MET A 143 8.11 -9.24 -1.19
CA MET A 143 8.36 -8.21 -2.23
C MET A 143 7.49 -8.44 -3.47
N ILE A 144 6.96 -9.65 -3.67
CA ILE A 144 5.91 -9.95 -4.65
C ILE A 144 4.53 -9.45 -4.18
N GLN A 145 4.34 -9.17 -2.88
CA GLN A 145 3.11 -8.55 -2.35
C GLN A 145 3.40 -7.23 -1.63
N PRO A 146 3.74 -6.15 -2.37
CA PRO A 146 3.79 -4.79 -1.84
C PRO A 146 2.57 -4.44 -0.98
N ASN A 147 1.45 -5.07 -1.32
CA ASN A 147 0.19 -5.00 -0.63
C ASN A 147 0.24 -5.28 0.86
N ALA A 148 1.02 -6.27 1.29
CA ALA A 148 1.12 -6.64 2.69
C ALA A 148 1.84 -5.56 3.51
N TYR A 149 2.88 -4.94 2.95
CA TYR A 149 3.66 -3.90 3.63
C TYR A 149 2.87 -2.62 3.85
N PHE A 150 2.20 -2.12 2.80
CA PHE A 150 1.37 -0.92 2.93
C PHE A 150 0.20 -1.14 3.89
N SER A 151 -0.43 -2.32 3.84
CA SER A 151 -1.48 -2.69 4.81
C SER A 151 -0.93 -2.74 6.24
N MET A 152 0.21 -3.39 6.46
CA MET A 152 0.84 -3.45 7.78
C MET A 152 1.15 -2.04 8.31
N ALA A 153 1.81 -1.20 7.53
CA ALA A 153 2.17 0.14 7.97
C ALA A 153 0.94 1.01 8.24
N PHE A 154 -0.10 0.92 7.40
CA PHE A 154 -1.36 1.61 7.65
C PHE A 154 -2.02 1.11 8.95
N GLY A 155 -2.03 -0.21 9.17
CA GLY A 155 -2.51 -0.82 10.41
C GLY A 155 -1.74 -0.36 11.65
N VAL A 156 -0.41 -0.22 11.55
CA VAL A 156 0.44 0.31 12.61
C VAL A 156 0.09 1.77 12.91
N ALA A 157 -0.08 2.60 11.87
CA ALA A 157 -0.48 3.99 12.02
C ALA A 157 -1.87 4.11 12.68
N LEU A 158 -2.81 3.24 12.32
CA LEU A 158 -4.14 3.17 12.96
C LEU A 158 -4.05 2.79 14.45
N CYS A 159 -3.19 1.84 14.81
CA CYS A 159 -2.96 1.45 16.20
C CYS A 159 -2.40 2.62 17.02
N GLU A 160 -1.46 3.38 16.47
CA GLU A 160 -0.90 4.57 17.10
C GLU A 160 -1.98 5.65 17.31
N VAL A 161 -2.74 5.96 16.26
CA VAL A 161 -3.86 6.92 16.32
C VAL A 161 -4.87 6.51 17.39
N PHE A 162 -5.19 5.22 17.48
CA PHE A 162 -6.09 4.71 18.50
C PHE A 162 -5.55 4.89 19.93
N CYS A 163 -4.27 4.61 20.15
CA CYS A 163 -3.63 4.83 21.43
C CYS A 163 -3.67 6.32 21.82
N LYS A 164 -3.36 7.21 20.88
CA LYS A 164 -3.44 8.66 21.10
C LYS A 164 -4.88 9.11 21.39
N TRP A 165 -5.86 8.58 20.67
CA TRP A 165 -7.29 8.89 20.86
C TRP A 165 -7.83 8.49 22.23
N LEU A 166 -7.39 7.34 22.75
CA LEU A 166 -7.78 6.90 24.10
C LEU A 166 -7.27 7.85 25.18
N ASN A 167 -6.09 8.44 24.98
CA ASN A 167 -5.45 9.36 25.91
C ASN A 167 -5.78 10.84 25.64
N ALA A 168 -6.46 11.13 24.53
CA ALA A 168 -6.83 12.48 24.15
C ALA A 168 -7.94 13.02 25.06
N LYS A 169 -7.80 14.29 25.46
CA LYS A 169 -8.86 15.02 26.17
C LYS A 169 -9.96 15.39 25.17
N ASP A 170 -11.18 15.56 25.67
CA ASP A 170 -12.25 16.14 24.88
C ASP A 170 -11.92 17.61 24.59
N VAL A 171 -11.98 17.98 23.31
CA VAL A 171 -11.72 19.35 22.85
C VAL A 171 -13.04 19.97 22.36
N VAL A 172 -13.24 21.24 22.68
CA VAL A 172 -14.43 22.04 22.31
C VAL A 172 -14.21 22.77 20.97
N THR A 173 -12.95 23.04 20.61
CA THR A 173 -12.57 23.83 19.43
C THR A 173 -12.16 22.95 18.23
N ASN A 174 -12.66 23.30 17.05
CA ASN A 174 -12.28 22.70 15.76
C ASN A 174 -11.00 23.31 15.15
N ASP A 175 -10.07 23.78 15.98
CA ASP A 175 -8.82 24.34 15.46
C ASP A 175 -7.97 23.23 14.80
N ALA A 176 -7.66 23.40 13.52
CA ALA A 176 -6.83 22.49 12.76
C ALA A 176 -5.38 22.48 13.24
N ALA A 177 -4.84 23.66 13.56
CA ALA A 177 -3.45 23.86 13.93
C ALA A 177 -3.09 23.15 15.24
N SER A 178 -4.09 22.85 16.07
CA SER A 178 -3.90 22.15 17.34
C SER A 178 -3.48 20.69 17.17
N TYR A 179 -3.76 20.05 16.02
CA TYR A 179 -3.61 18.59 15.83
C TYR A 179 -3.00 18.16 14.50
N TRP A 180 -2.95 19.03 13.50
CA TRP A 180 -2.40 18.72 12.19
C TRP A 180 -1.66 19.92 11.63
N VAL A 181 -0.67 19.64 10.78
CA VAL A 181 0.10 20.66 10.07
C VAL A 181 0.20 20.20 8.62
N ILE A 182 -0.13 21.11 7.69
CA ILE A 182 0.05 20.85 6.27
C ILE A 182 1.53 20.56 5.97
N PRO A 183 1.86 19.60 5.10
CA PRO A 183 3.22 19.40 4.66
C PRO A 183 3.82 20.71 4.14
N SER A 184 4.95 21.13 4.71
CA SER A 184 5.58 22.42 4.37
C SER A 184 5.94 22.54 2.89
N ALA A 185 6.22 21.40 2.23
CA ALA A 185 6.43 21.32 0.79
C ALA A 185 5.26 21.91 -0.01
N TYR A 186 4.01 21.74 0.43
CA TYR A 186 2.83 22.25 -0.26
C TYR A 186 2.72 23.78 -0.20
N LEU A 187 3.34 24.42 0.79
CA LEU A 187 3.36 25.88 0.92
C LEU A 187 4.45 26.52 0.04
N ASN A 188 5.27 25.71 -0.63
CA ASN A 188 6.27 26.22 -1.56
C ASN A 188 5.59 26.67 -2.87
N THR A 189 5.79 27.93 -3.27
CA THR A 189 5.22 28.48 -4.51
C THR A 189 5.73 27.78 -5.78
N LYS A 190 6.90 27.16 -5.69
CA LYS A 190 7.54 26.35 -6.73
C LYS A 190 7.24 24.85 -6.59
N PHE A 191 6.31 24.46 -5.72
CA PHE A 191 5.90 23.07 -5.61
C PHE A 191 5.34 22.58 -6.96
N ILE A 192 5.79 21.39 -7.37
CA ILE A 192 5.36 20.73 -8.59
C ILE A 192 4.47 19.55 -8.17
N PRO A 193 3.16 19.59 -8.48
CA PRO A 193 2.26 18.48 -8.16
C PRO A 193 2.72 17.17 -8.80
N GLU A 194 2.71 16.10 -8.01
CA GLU A 194 2.92 14.75 -8.51
C GLU A 194 1.57 14.01 -8.63
N TYR A 195 1.60 12.71 -8.87
CA TYR A 195 0.39 11.91 -9.06
C TYR A 195 -0.55 11.94 -7.86
N LEU A 196 -0.03 12.00 -6.63
CA LEU A 196 -0.88 12.08 -5.44
C LEU A 196 -1.69 13.37 -5.43
N GLU A 197 -1.06 14.51 -5.72
CA GLU A 197 -1.73 15.80 -5.76
C GLU A 197 -2.70 15.90 -6.94
N MET A 198 -2.34 15.35 -8.11
CA MET A 198 -3.25 15.22 -9.24
C MET A 198 -4.48 14.39 -8.88
N TYR A 199 -4.28 13.25 -8.21
CA TYR A 199 -5.36 12.40 -7.73
C TYR A 199 -6.27 13.16 -6.76
N MET A 200 -5.68 13.86 -5.78
CA MET A 200 -6.45 14.63 -4.82
C MET A 200 -7.26 15.75 -5.49
N ALA A 201 -6.63 16.54 -6.35
CA ALA A 201 -7.32 17.62 -7.06
C ALA A 201 -8.47 17.09 -7.92
N CYS A 202 -8.32 15.92 -8.56
CA CYS A 202 -9.40 15.29 -9.31
C CYS A 202 -10.56 14.84 -8.43
N LYS A 203 -10.27 14.21 -7.28
CA LYS A 203 -11.30 13.63 -6.41
C LYS A 203 -12.05 14.69 -5.60
N TRP A 204 -11.35 15.67 -5.04
CA TRP A 204 -11.95 16.65 -4.12
C TRP A 204 -12.18 18.03 -4.71
N ARG A 205 -11.56 18.36 -5.85
CA ARG A 205 -11.71 19.68 -6.51
C ARG A 205 -11.47 20.80 -5.50
N ASP A 206 -12.35 21.79 -5.46
CA ASP A 206 -12.26 22.94 -4.55
C ASP A 206 -12.42 22.57 -3.07
N ARG A 207 -13.00 21.41 -2.73
CA ARG A 207 -13.07 20.95 -1.33
C ARG A 207 -11.68 20.67 -0.75
N LEU A 208 -10.67 20.50 -1.60
CA LEU A 208 -9.30 20.22 -1.17
C LEU A 208 -8.70 21.37 -0.35
N PHE A 209 -9.07 22.63 -0.62
CA PHE A 209 -8.65 23.78 0.20
C PHE A 209 -9.11 23.64 1.66
N THR A 210 -10.39 23.30 1.85
CA THR A 210 -10.97 23.09 3.19
C THR A 210 -10.35 21.88 3.89
N LEU A 211 -10.12 20.78 3.16
CA LEU A 211 -9.50 19.57 3.71
C LEU A 211 -8.06 19.82 4.15
N LEU A 212 -7.31 20.61 3.38
CA LEU A 212 -5.94 21.04 3.66
C LEU A 212 -5.83 22.23 4.62
N ASP A 213 -6.94 22.83 5.05
CA ASP A 213 -6.93 24.01 5.94
C ASP A 213 -6.17 25.22 5.39
N VAL A 214 -6.26 25.48 4.09
CA VAL A 214 -5.50 26.55 3.44
C VAL A 214 -6.36 27.44 2.56
N SER A 215 -5.99 28.71 2.46
CA SER A 215 -6.53 29.62 1.45
C SER A 215 -5.88 29.36 0.08
N ALA A 216 -6.54 29.82 -0.98
CA ALA A 216 -6.05 29.65 -2.35
C ALA A 216 -4.67 30.29 -2.58
N ASP A 217 -4.43 31.41 -1.90
CA ASP A 217 -3.22 32.21 -1.87
C ASP A 217 -2.03 31.51 -1.19
N GLN A 218 -2.28 30.59 -0.25
CA GLN A 218 -1.23 29.81 0.41
C GLN A 218 -0.71 28.63 -0.43
N VAL A 219 -1.53 28.10 -1.34
CA VAL A 219 -1.22 26.93 -2.19
C VAL A 219 -1.49 27.22 -3.67
N PRO A 220 -0.75 28.16 -4.29
CA PRO A 220 -1.02 28.60 -5.66
C PRO A 220 -0.89 27.50 -6.71
N TRP A 221 -0.14 26.43 -6.42
CA TRP A 221 -0.06 25.26 -7.29
C TRP A 221 -1.42 24.55 -7.45
N LEU A 222 -2.25 24.54 -6.41
CA LEU A 222 -3.56 23.87 -6.46
C LEU A 222 -4.54 24.66 -7.32
N VAL A 223 -4.51 26.00 -7.22
CA VAL A 223 -5.30 26.88 -8.08
C VAL A 223 -4.96 26.64 -9.55
N ARG A 224 -3.66 26.63 -9.91
CA ARG A 224 -3.21 26.35 -11.27
C ARG A 224 -3.67 24.97 -11.74
N LEU A 225 -3.47 23.95 -10.90
CA LEU A 225 -3.83 22.57 -11.22
C LEU A 225 -5.34 22.41 -11.48
N LEU A 226 -6.19 23.02 -10.65
CA LEU A 226 -7.64 22.98 -10.82
C LEU A 226 -8.10 23.72 -12.09
N GLN A 227 -7.47 24.85 -12.42
CA GLN A 227 -7.73 25.59 -13.66
C GLN A 227 -7.33 24.77 -14.90
N GLU A 228 -6.15 24.17 -14.90
CA GLU A 228 -5.69 23.30 -15.98
C GLU A 228 -6.66 22.12 -16.19
N MET A 229 -7.09 21.48 -15.09
CA MET A 229 -8.06 20.38 -15.17
C MET A 229 -9.41 20.79 -15.77
N GLN A 230 -9.88 22.01 -15.51
CA GLN A 230 -11.10 22.55 -16.10
C GLN A 230 -10.93 22.81 -17.60
N ILE A 231 -9.81 23.41 -18.01
CA ILE A 231 -9.53 23.75 -19.41
C ILE A 231 -9.46 22.49 -20.27
N TYR A 232 -8.80 21.44 -19.78
CA TYR A 232 -8.56 20.23 -20.56
C TYR A 232 -9.66 19.18 -20.46
N ASN A 233 -10.78 19.46 -19.77
CA ASN A 233 -11.80 18.46 -19.40
C ASN A 233 -11.14 17.18 -18.88
N PHE A 234 -10.11 17.37 -18.05
CA PHE A 234 -9.21 16.30 -17.71
C PHE A 234 -9.94 15.31 -16.79
N HIS A 235 -10.32 14.17 -17.37
CA HIS A 235 -10.67 12.99 -16.63
C HIS A 235 -9.38 12.22 -16.36
N PHE A 236 -8.99 12.16 -15.08
CA PHE A 236 -7.88 11.33 -14.66
C PHE A 236 -8.25 9.85 -14.83
N ASP A 237 -7.94 9.30 -16.00
CA ASP A 237 -8.05 7.87 -16.28
C ASP A 237 -6.72 7.19 -15.95
N PHE A 238 -6.64 6.69 -14.73
CA PHE A 238 -5.46 6.00 -14.20
C PHE A 238 -5.09 4.76 -15.03
N ALA A 239 -6.06 4.11 -15.69
CA ALA A 239 -5.81 2.90 -16.48
C ALA A 239 -4.96 3.19 -17.72
N ASN A 240 -5.11 4.38 -18.33
CA ASN A 240 -4.32 4.81 -19.48
C ASN A 240 -2.90 5.24 -19.06
N GLN A 241 -2.72 5.78 -17.86
CA GLN A 241 -1.39 6.16 -17.37
C GLN A 241 -0.54 4.96 -16.92
N ILE A 242 -1.15 3.93 -16.31
CA ILE A 242 -0.44 2.67 -16.03
C ILE A 242 0.14 2.09 -17.32
N GLN A 243 -0.63 2.08 -18.42
CA GLN A 243 -0.15 1.56 -19.71
C GLN A 243 1.12 2.27 -20.19
N MET A 244 1.28 3.58 -19.96
CA MET A 244 2.48 4.31 -20.36
C MET A 244 3.70 4.04 -19.47
N VAL A 245 3.50 3.78 -18.17
CA VAL A 245 4.62 3.54 -17.23
C VAL A 245 5.05 2.06 -17.22
N THR A 246 4.17 1.12 -17.57
CA THR A 246 4.48 -0.33 -17.59
C THR A 246 5.46 -0.81 -18.67
N PHE A 247 6.08 0.07 -19.46
CA PHE A 247 7.01 -0.34 -20.54
C PHE A 247 8.45 0.17 -20.43
N ASN A 248 8.80 0.95 -19.41
CA ASN A 248 10.19 1.33 -19.19
C ASN A 248 10.76 0.59 -17.99
N ASP A 249 11.20 -0.65 -18.23
CA ASP A 249 11.96 -1.45 -17.27
C ASP A 249 13.09 -0.61 -16.64
N THR A 250 12.93 -0.25 -15.37
CA THR A 250 13.95 0.46 -14.61
C THR A 250 15.23 -0.38 -14.55
N PRO A 251 16.43 0.22 -14.42
CA PRO A 251 17.68 -0.54 -14.28
C PRO A 251 17.64 -1.58 -13.14
N TRP A 252 16.89 -1.28 -12.08
CA TRP A 252 16.63 -2.19 -10.97
C TRP A 252 15.73 -3.36 -11.39
N GLU A 253 14.63 -3.14 -12.12
CA GLU A 253 13.79 -4.21 -12.66
C GLU A 253 14.54 -5.10 -13.66
N LYS A 254 15.41 -4.52 -14.50
CA LYS A 254 16.30 -5.30 -15.39
C LYS A 254 17.29 -6.16 -14.60
N LYS A 255 17.84 -5.61 -13.50
CA LYS A 255 18.75 -6.33 -12.60
C LYS A 255 18.03 -7.47 -11.87
N MET A 256 16.78 -7.24 -11.42
CA MET A 256 15.96 -8.25 -10.78
C MET A 256 15.53 -9.34 -11.78
N LYS A 257 15.07 -8.99 -12.99
CA LYS A 257 14.77 -9.97 -14.06
C LYS A 257 15.98 -10.85 -14.38
N LYS A 258 17.19 -10.26 -14.50
CA LYS A 258 18.43 -11.02 -14.73
C LYS A 258 18.75 -11.97 -13.57
N ARG A 259 18.57 -11.53 -12.32
CA ARG A 259 18.78 -12.36 -11.12
C ARG A 259 17.77 -13.51 -11.05
N THR A 260 16.49 -13.25 -11.31
CA THR A 260 15.45 -14.28 -11.35
C THR A 260 15.71 -15.30 -12.45
N ILE A 261 16.07 -14.87 -13.67
CA ILE A 261 16.42 -15.78 -14.78
C ILE A 261 17.65 -16.64 -14.44
N SER A 262 18.68 -16.04 -13.85
CA SER A 262 19.89 -16.76 -13.43
C SER A 262 19.60 -17.79 -12.34
N PHE A 263 18.75 -17.44 -11.37
CA PHE A 263 18.35 -18.32 -10.28
C PHE A 263 17.45 -19.47 -10.77
N THR A 264 16.46 -19.20 -11.64
CA THR A 264 15.63 -20.24 -12.25
C THR A 264 16.49 -21.20 -13.05
N ARG A 265 17.48 -20.70 -13.80
CA ARG A 265 18.42 -21.54 -14.54
C ARG A 265 19.24 -22.43 -13.60
N HIS A 266 19.84 -21.85 -12.56
CA HIS A 266 20.64 -22.59 -11.58
C HIS A 266 19.82 -23.63 -10.80
N THR A 267 18.61 -23.27 -10.39
CA THR A 267 17.68 -24.19 -9.70
C THR A 267 17.26 -25.34 -10.62
N MET A 268 17.00 -25.06 -11.90
CA MET A 268 16.70 -26.10 -12.89
C MET A 268 17.89 -26.99 -13.21
N GLU A 269 19.12 -26.48 -13.13
CA GLU A 269 20.35 -27.28 -13.27
C GLU A 269 20.54 -28.21 -12.06
N ILE A 270 20.39 -27.70 -10.84
CA ILE A 270 20.44 -28.52 -9.61
C ILE A 270 19.34 -29.59 -9.60
N LEU A 271 18.12 -29.24 -10.04
CA LEU A 271 17.02 -30.19 -10.15
C LEU A 271 17.30 -31.25 -11.22
N LYS A 272 17.89 -30.88 -12.37
CA LYS A 272 18.31 -31.83 -13.41
C LYS A 272 19.40 -32.79 -12.94
N GLU A 273 20.32 -32.35 -12.08
CA GLU A 273 21.36 -33.19 -11.51
C GLU A 273 20.83 -34.16 -10.43
N LYS A 274 19.78 -33.76 -9.70
CA LYS A 274 19.19 -34.56 -8.63
C LYS A 274 18.14 -35.56 -9.09
N ILE A 275 17.58 -35.38 -10.29
CA ILE A 275 16.59 -36.30 -10.86
C ILE A 275 17.31 -37.39 -11.66
N GLN A 276 17.44 -38.58 -11.08
CA GLN A 276 18.18 -39.71 -11.69
C GLN A 276 17.33 -40.62 -12.59
N THR A 277 16.02 -40.42 -12.71
CA THR A 277 15.18 -41.24 -13.60
C THR A 277 14.30 -40.40 -14.51
N LYS A 278 14.17 -40.89 -15.75
CA LYS A 278 13.47 -40.24 -16.86
C LYS A 278 11.98 -40.00 -16.57
N ASP A 279 11.41 -40.80 -15.66
CA ASP A 279 10.01 -40.76 -15.28
C ASP A 279 9.67 -39.59 -14.34
N GLU A 280 10.60 -39.18 -13.46
CA GLU A 280 10.43 -38.01 -12.59
C GLU A 280 10.46 -36.69 -13.38
N ILE A 281 11.22 -36.63 -14.48
CA ILE A 281 11.26 -35.47 -15.38
C ILE A 281 9.92 -35.32 -16.12
N SER A 282 9.34 -36.42 -16.61
CA SER A 282 8.01 -36.40 -17.24
C SER A 282 6.93 -35.95 -16.24
N TYR A 283 6.96 -36.48 -15.01
CA TYR A 283 6.02 -36.11 -13.95
C TYR A 283 6.11 -34.61 -13.59
N LEU A 284 7.32 -34.07 -13.43
CA LEU A 284 7.52 -32.66 -13.10
C LEU A 284 7.17 -31.72 -14.26
N SER A 285 7.41 -32.13 -15.51
CA SER A 285 7.01 -31.37 -16.69
C SER A 285 5.48 -31.29 -16.82
N GLN A 286 4.79 -32.40 -16.54
CA GLN A 286 3.32 -32.47 -16.50
C GLN A 286 2.75 -31.62 -15.35
N LYS A 287 3.36 -31.70 -14.16
CA LYS A 287 2.96 -30.93 -12.97
C LYS A 287 3.25 -29.43 -13.11
N SER A 288 4.30 -29.05 -13.82
CA SER A 288 4.60 -27.67 -14.23
C SER A 288 3.52 -27.12 -15.16
N MET A 289 3.04 -27.91 -16.13
CA MET A 289 1.92 -27.53 -16.97
C MET A 289 0.61 -27.42 -16.17
N GLU A 290 0.37 -28.31 -15.19
CA GLU A 290 -0.78 -28.23 -14.28
C GLU A 290 -0.72 -27.03 -13.34
N ILE A 291 0.47 -26.66 -12.83
CA ILE A 291 0.65 -25.46 -12.00
C ILE A 291 0.46 -24.20 -12.85
N SER A 292 0.81 -24.23 -14.14
CA SER A 292 0.54 -23.13 -15.08
C SER A 292 -0.96 -22.96 -15.39
N SER A 293 -1.75 -24.04 -15.31
CA SER A 293 -3.20 -24.02 -15.53
C SER A 293 -4.03 -23.85 -14.24
N THR A 294 -3.48 -24.21 -13.07
CA THR A 294 -4.18 -24.15 -11.77
C THR A 294 -3.79 -22.92 -10.93
N SER A 295 -2.69 -22.23 -11.25
CA SER A 295 -2.42 -20.87 -10.74
C SER A 295 -3.29 -19.85 -11.47
N ARG A 296 -4.59 -19.89 -11.12
CA ARG A 296 -5.56 -18.83 -11.36
C ARG A 296 -5.08 -17.54 -10.69
N ILE A 297 -4.28 -16.80 -11.46
CA ILE A 297 -4.15 -15.36 -11.42
C ILE A 297 -5.54 -14.81 -11.79
N THR A 298 -6.47 -14.78 -10.84
CA THR A 298 -7.84 -14.27 -11.03
C THR A 298 -8.13 -13.18 -10.03
N CYS A 299 -7.62 -12.00 -10.35
CA CYS A 299 -8.34 -10.74 -10.17
C CYS A 299 -7.83 -9.71 -11.19
N ILE A 300 -6.51 -9.73 -11.50
CA ILE A 300 -5.89 -8.78 -12.43
C ILE A 300 -5.89 -9.28 -13.89
N LYS A 301 -5.55 -10.57 -14.16
CA LYS A 301 -5.61 -11.12 -15.53
C LYS A 301 -7.03 -11.31 -16.05
N GLN A 302 -7.99 -11.63 -15.19
CA GLN A 302 -9.41 -11.73 -15.58
C GLN A 302 -9.98 -10.36 -15.96
N ASN A 303 -9.70 -9.30 -15.19
CA ASN A 303 -10.06 -7.94 -15.58
C ASN A 303 -9.34 -7.49 -16.86
N TYR A 304 -8.08 -7.88 -17.05
CA TYR A 304 -7.34 -7.63 -18.30
C TYR A 304 -7.95 -8.35 -19.52
N LEU A 305 -8.32 -9.63 -19.40
CA LEU A 305 -8.91 -10.41 -20.50
C LEU A 305 -10.36 -10.01 -20.79
N ILE A 306 -11.15 -9.72 -19.75
CA ILE A 306 -12.52 -9.21 -19.89
C ILE A 306 -12.50 -7.85 -20.59
N ARG A 307 -11.60 -6.93 -20.19
CA ARG A 307 -11.45 -5.62 -20.84
C ARG A 307 -10.91 -5.71 -22.27
N LYS A 308 -9.96 -6.61 -22.53
CA LYS A 308 -9.45 -6.87 -23.89
C LYS A 308 -10.55 -7.43 -24.80
N PHE A 309 -11.39 -8.33 -24.29
CA PHE A 309 -12.53 -8.90 -25.02
C PHE A 309 -13.56 -7.83 -25.40
N PHE A 310 -13.90 -6.90 -24.49
CA PHE A 310 -14.80 -5.79 -24.79
C PHE A 310 -14.19 -4.75 -25.75
N ALA A 311 -12.87 -4.50 -25.67
CA ALA A 311 -12.18 -3.58 -26.57
C ALA A 311 -12.15 -4.11 -28.02
N THR A 312 -11.85 -5.39 -28.24
CA THR A 312 -11.86 -5.98 -29.59
C THR A 312 -13.27 -6.08 -30.19
N LYS A 313 -14.30 -6.32 -29.37
CA LYS A 313 -15.70 -6.35 -29.83
C LYS A 313 -16.22 -4.97 -30.25
N HIS A 314 -15.79 -3.90 -29.57
CA HIS A 314 -16.15 -2.53 -29.95
C HIS A 314 -15.49 -2.10 -31.27
N GLU A 315 -14.27 -2.58 -31.52
CA GLU A 315 -13.53 -2.30 -32.76
C GLU A 315 -14.08 -3.07 -33.97
N GLU A 316 -14.57 -4.30 -33.76
CA GLU A 316 -15.27 -5.08 -34.79
C GLU A 316 -16.66 -4.53 -35.10
N ALA A 317 -17.41 -4.05 -34.09
CA ALA A 317 -18.71 -3.42 -34.30
C ALA A 317 -18.60 -2.08 -35.04
N GLY A 318 -17.53 -1.31 -34.82
CA GLY A 318 -17.24 -0.07 -35.55
C GLY A 318 -16.81 -0.28 -37.01
N LYS A 319 -16.33 -1.47 -37.37
CA LYS A 319 -15.95 -1.84 -38.75
C LYS A 319 -17.13 -2.41 -39.56
N LEU A 320 -18.24 -2.76 -38.92
CA LEU A 320 -19.48 -3.22 -39.57
C LEU A 320 -20.50 -2.10 -39.83
N ILE A 321 -20.22 -0.86 -39.39
CA ILE A 321 -21.06 0.33 -39.57
C ILE A 321 -20.39 1.36 -40.53
N LYS A 322 -19.44 0.91 -41.35
CA LYS A 322 -18.87 1.66 -42.48
C LYS A 322 -18.99 0.84 -43.75
#